data_AF-A0A7R7HBV7-F1
#
_entry.id   AF-A0A7R7HBV7-F1
#
_cell.length_a   1.000
_cell.length_b   1.000
_cell.length_c   1.000
_cell.angle_alpha   90.00
_cell.angle_beta   90.00
_cell.angle_gamma   90.00
#
_symmetry.space_group_name_H-M   'P 1'
#
loop_
_entity.id
_entity.type
_entity.pdbx_description
1 polymer ?
#
loop_
_entity_poly.entity_id
_entity_poly.type
_entity_poly.pdbx_seq_one_letter_code
_entity_poly.pdbx_strand_id
1 'polypeptide(L)'
;MLSLVARRRLRPLVTTALFPEYEDVIRRPNHRLAHGLSDGELERLMSGFAALAEPVDVHYLWRPQLTDPKDEMVLEAAINGRAYALATHNRRDFLTAAERFDVRVVTPAVLLERFRP
;
A
#
# COMPACT_ATOMS: atom_id res chain seq x y z
N MET A 1 -8.42 -8.36 2.03
CA MET A 1 -7.26 -7.81 2.76
C MET A 1 -7.66 -6.96 3.96
N LEU A 2 -8.55 -5.97 3.85
CA LEU A 2 -8.95 -5.11 4.98
C LEU A 2 -9.39 -5.86 6.25
N SER A 3 -10.11 -6.98 6.09
CA SER A 3 -10.49 -7.83 7.24
C SER A 3 -9.28 -8.43 7.99
N LEU A 4 -8.16 -8.71 7.30
CA LEU A 4 -6.91 -9.14 7.95
C LEU A 4 -6.23 -7.99 8.68
N VAL A 5 -6.32 -6.76 8.15
CA VAL A 5 -5.84 -5.54 8.81
C VAL A 5 -6.62 -5.27 10.09
N ALA A 6 -7.96 -5.32 10.02
CA ALA A 6 -8.84 -5.17 11.17
C ALA A 6 -8.55 -6.20 12.28
N ARG A 7 -8.20 -7.43 11.90
CA ARG A 7 -7.80 -8.50 12.83
C ARG A 7 -6.32 -8.47 13.23
N ARG A 8 -5.57 -7.43 12.83
CA ARG A 8 -4.13 -7.27 13.08
C ARG A 8 -3.26 -8.43 12.59
N ARG A 9 -3.74 -9.20 11.61
CA ARG A 9 -2.99 -10.29 10.94
C ARG A 9 -2.13 -9.76 9.79
N LEU A 10 -2.48 -8.60 9.25
CA LEU A 10 -1.70 -7.89 8.24
C LEU A 10 -1.53 -6.46 8.73
N ARG A 11 -0.30 -5.94 8.72
CA ARG A 11 0.00 -4.56 9.11
C ARG A 11 0.45 -3.78 7.87
N PRO A 12 -0.37 -2.85 7.36
CA PRO A 12 0.02 -1.99 6.25
C PRO A 12 1.16 -1.07 6.68
N LEU A 13 2.07 -0.79 5.76
CA LEU A 13 3.13 0.20 5.94
C LEU A 13 2.76 1.43 5.12
N VAL A 14 2.70 2.59 5.76
CA VAL A 14 2.21 3.80 5.11
C VAL A 14 3.09 4.99 5.49
N THR A 15 3.60 5.69 4.49
CA THR A 15 4.29 6.97 4.69
C THR A 15 3.29 8.11 4.65
N THR A 16 3.65 9.27 5.22
CA THR A 16 2.83 10.49 5.16
C THR A 16 2.52 10.91 3.73
N ALA A 17 3.44 10.67 2.79
CA ALA A 17 3.24 11.01 1.37
C ALA A 17 2.32 10.01 0.65
N LEU A 18 2.32 8.73 1.05
CA LEU A 18 1.52 7.69 0.40
C LEU A 18 0.04 7.72 0.80
N PHE A 19 -0.28 8.16 2.02
CA PHE A 19 -1.65 8.14 2.52
C PHE A 19 -2.61 9.05 1.71
N PRO A 20 -2.25 10.31 1.36
CA PRO A 20 -3.09 11.15 0.49
C PRO A 20 -3.35 10.54 -0.88
N GLU A 21 -2.40 9.79 -1.45
CA GLU A 21 -2.62 9.09 -2.73
C GLU A 21 -3.72 8.03 -2.61
N TYR A 22 -3.82 7.35 -1.47
CA TYR A 22 -4.92 6.43 -1.22
C TYR A 22 -6.27 7.16 -1.13
N GLU A 23 -6.29 8.31 -0.47
CA GLU A 23 -7.49 9.16 -0.39
C GLU A 23 -7.91 9.66 -1.77
N ASP A 24 -6.96 10.11 -2.58
CA ASP A 24 -7.22 10.59 -3.93
C ASP A 24 -7.73 9.47 -4.84
N VAL A 25 -7.16 8.27 -4.75
CA VAL A 25 -7.61 7.10 -5.52
C VAL A 25 -9.02 6.70 -5.11
N ILE A 26 -9.30 6.50 -3.81
CA ILE A 26 -10.60 6.00 -3.37
C ILE A 26 -11.74 7.00 -3.64
N ARG A 27 -11.44 8.30 -3.71
CA ARG A 27 -12.40 9.38 -4.02
C ARG A 27 -12.71 9.54 -5.51
N ARG A 28 -11.99 8.86 -6.43
CA ARG A 28 -12.26 8.98 -7.88
C ARG A 28 -13.69 8.50 -8.21
N PRO A 29 -14.35 9.08 -9.22
CA PRO A 29 -15.75 8.76 -9.54
C PRO A 29 -16.04 7.26 -9.70
N ASN A 30 -15.17 6.53 -10.40
CA ASN A 30 -15.34 5.08 -10.60
C ASN A 30 -15.30 4.29 -9.28
N HIS A 31 -14.43 4.68 -8.35
CA HIS A 31 -14.33 4.03 -7.04
C HIS A 31 -15.50 4.42 -6.15
N ARG A 32 -15.88 5.71 -6.12
CA ARG A 32 -17.07 6.19 -5.41
C ARG A 32 -18.34 5.47 -5.82
N LEU A 33 -18.56 5.31 -7.12
CA LEU A 33 -19.70 4.56 -7.66
C LEU A 33 -19.65 3.08 -7.26
N ALA A 34 -18.46 2.47 -7.24
CA ALA A 34 -18.30 1.06 -6.91
C ALA A 34 -18.53 0.75 -5.42
N HIS A 35 -18.10 1.64 -4.51
CA HIS A 35 -18.22 1.40 -3.07
C HIS A 35 -19.47 2.02 -2.43
N GLY A 36 -20.05 3.08 -3.04
CA GLY A 36 -21.31 3.69 -2.59
C GLY A 36 -21.30 4.29 -1.18
N LEU A 37 -20.12 4.66 -0.67
CA LEU A 37 -19.96 5.22 0.68
C LEU A 37 -20.20 6.73 0.61
N SER A 38 -20.87 7.28 1.61
CA SER A 38 -20.89 8.72 1.85
C SER A 38 -19.50 9.25 2.21
N ASP A 39 -19.26 10.55 2.05
CA ASP A 39 -17.97 11.15 2.39
C ASP A 39 -17.60 10.95 3.87
N GLY A 40 -18.58 11.00 4.78
CA GLY A 40 -18.35 10.75 6.21
C GLY A 40 -18.04 9.27 6.53
N GLU A 41 -18.61 8.32 5.80
CA GLU A 41 -18.23 6.90 5.92
C GLU A 41 -16.83 6.64 5.38
N LEU A 42 -16.49 7.28 4.27
CA LEU A 42 -15.16 7.19 3.67
C LEU A 42 -14.09 7.77 4.61
N GLU A 43 -14.35 8.92 5.23
CA GLU A 43 -13.46 9.53 6.20
C GLU A 43 -13.23 8.63 7.43
N ARG A 44 -14.30 8.00 7.95
CA ARG A 44 -14.18 7.02 9.04
C ARG A 44 -13.38 5.78 8.62
N LEU A 45 -13.58 5.29 7.39
CA LEU A 45 -12.82 4.17 6.84
C LEU A 45 -11.33 4.50 6.75
N MET A 46 -10.99 5.65 6.16
CA MET A 46 -9.60 6.08 5.97
C MET A 46 -8.91 6.33 7.32
N SER A 47 -9.59 6.99 8.26
CA SER A 47 -9.08 7.19 9.62
C SER A 47 -8.84 5.86 10.35
N GLY A 48 -9.79 4.92 10.24
CA GLY A 48 -9.65 3.59 10.83
C GLY A 48 -8.51 2.77 10.21
N PHE A 49 -8.32 2.89 8.89
CA PHE A 49 -7.18 2.28 8.21
C PHE A 49 -5.85 2.88 8.66
N ALA A 50 -5.75 4.22 8.74
CA ALA A 50 -4.55 4.91 9.23
C ALA A 50 -4.18 4.48 10.65
N ALA A 51 -5.17 4.35 11.54
CA ALA A 51 -4.96 3.90 12.92
C ALA A 51 -4.47 2.44 13.05
N LEU A 52 -4.65 1.61 12.02
CA LEU A 52 -4.21 0.22 11.97
C LEU A 52 -2.92 0.02 11.15
N ALA A 53 -2.52 1.03 10.37
CA ALA A 53 -1.28 1.04 9.63
C ALA A 53 -0.09 1.36 10.56
N GLU A 54 1.08 0.87 10.19
CA GLU A 54 2.35 1.29 10.77
C GLU A 54 2.89 2.48 9.96
N PRO A 55 3.10 3.64 10.60
CA PRO A 55 3.69 4.79 9.93
C PRO A 55 5.15 4.50 9.59
N VAL A 56 5.57 4.88 8.39
CA VAL A 56 6.95 4.74 7.93
C VAL A 56 7.54 6.12 7.71
N ASP A 57 8.61 6.41 8.44
CA ASP A 57 9.45 7.58 8.20
C ASP A 57 10.40 7.30 7.03
N VAL A 58 10.46 8.24 6.08
CA VAL A 58 11.37 8.16 4.94
C VAL A 58 12.66 8.88 5.28
N HIS A 59 13.71 8.12 5.59
CA HIS A 59 15.03 8.67 5.91
C HIS A 59 15.93 8.79 4.68
N TYR A 60 15.66 7.99 3.65
CA TYR A 60 16.44 7.96 2.42
C TYR A 60 15.52 7.92 1.20
N LEU A 61 15.80 8.80 0.25
CA LEU A 61 15.13 8.86 -1.05
C LEU A 61 16.07 8.22 -2.08
N TRP A 62 15.59 7.15 -2.71
CA TRP A 62 16.38 6.38 -3.68
C TRP A 62 15.99 6.67 -5.12
N ARG A 63 15.08 7.64 -5.36
CA ARG A 63 14.55 7.94 -6.70
C ARG A 63 15.65 8.45 -7.65
N PRO A 64 15.56 8.14 -8.96
CA PRO A 64 14.56 7.27 -9.58
C PRO A 64 14.99 5.79 -9.54
N GLN A 65 14.04 4.91 -9.21
CA GLN A 65 14.19 3.45 -9.34
C GLN A 65 13.14 2.83 -10.28
N LEU A 66 11.99 3.50 -10.47
CA LEU A 66 10.85 3.01 -11.26
C LEU A 66 10.61 3.88 -12.49
N THR A 67 9.96 3.31 -13.50
CA THR A 67 9.57 4.05 -14.71
C THR A 67 8.41 5.01 -14.45
N ASP A 68 7.45 4.62 -13.60
CA ASP A 68 6.36 5.50 -13.15
C ASP A 68 6.76 6.22 -11.85
N PRO A 69 6.96 7.55 -11.86
CA PRO A 69 7.30 8.32 -10.67
C PRO A 69 6.26 8.23 -9.55
N LYS A 70 4.99 7.92 -9.86
CA LYS A 70 3.92 7.79 -8.85
C LYS A 70 4.07 6.51 -8.02
N ASP A 71 4.66 5.47 -8.61
CA ASP A 71 4.89 4.19 -7.95
C ASP A 71 6.10 4.22 -7.00
N GLU A 72 6.97 5.22 -7.14
CA GLU A 72 8.17 5.39 -6.28
C GLU A 72 7.79 5.45 -4.80
N MET A 73 6.71 6.16 -4.46
CA MET A 73 6.25 6.29 -3.06
C MET A 73 5.86 4.95 -2.44
N VAL A 74 5.37 4.01 -3.25
CA VAL A 74 5.02 2.66 -2.81
C VAL A 74 6.28 1.84 -2.52
N LEU A 75 7.27 1.92 -3.42
CA LEU A 75 8.56 1.24 -3.23
C LEU A 75 9.32 1.82 -2.03
N GLU A 76 9.34 3.13 -1.87
CA GLU A 76 9.99 3.81 -0.75
C GLU A 76 9.39 3.42 0.61
N ALA A 77 8.06 3.35 0.69
CA ALA A 77 7.38 2.87 1.89
C ALA A 77 7.79 1.43 2.21
N ALA A 78 7.91 0.58 1.18
CA ALA A 78 8.33 -0.80 1.36
C ALA A 78 9.78 -0.92 1.84
N ILE A 79 10.70 -0.11 1.29
CA ILE A 79 12.12 -0.14 1.66
C ILE A 79 12.33 0.43 3.07
N ASN A 80 11.87 1.66 3.33
CA ASN A 80 12.10 2.33 4.61
C ASN A 80 11.38 1.60 5.75
N GLY A 81 10.21 1.03 5.48
CA GLY A 81 9.43 0.26 6.45
C GLY A 81 9.83 -1.22 6.56
N ARG A 82 10.85 -1.68 5.82
CA ARG A 82 11.31 -3.08 5.79
C ARG A 82 10.16 -4.07 5.55
N ALA A 83 9.37 -3.80 4.52
CA ALA A 83 8.20 -4.60 4.19
C ALA A 83 8.56 -6.07 4.01
N TYR A 84 7.78 -6.93 4.64
CA TYR A 84 7.84 -8.37 4.36
C TYR A 84 7.55 -8.67 2.88
N ALA A 85 6.62 -7.93 2.28
CA ALA A 85 6.32 -7.98 0.85
C ALA A 85 5.61 -6.71 0.38
N LEU A 86 5.89 -6.31 -0.88
CA LEU A 86 5.10 -5.35 -1.64
C LEU A 86 4.06 -6.11 -2.46
N ALA A 87 2.77 -5.91 -2.16
CA ALA A 87 1.67 -6.56 -2.85
C ALA A 87 1.11 -5.67 -3.96
N THR A 88 1.25 -6.07 -5.23
CA THR A 88 0.77 -5.31 -6.39
C THR A 88 0.31 -6.22 -7.53
N HIS A 89 -0.66 -5.76 -8.32
CA HIS A 89 -1.00 -6.39 -9.59
C HIS A 89 0.03 -6.05 -10.68
N ASN A 90 0.67 -4.89 -10.60
CA ASN A 90 1.70 -4.44 -11.54
C ASN A 90 3.10 -4.92 -11.12
N ARG A 91 3.32 -6.24 -11.08
CA ARG A 91 4.61 -6.78 -10.59
C ARG A 91 5.78 -6.36 -11.46
N ARG A 92 5.58 -6.30 -12.78
CA ARG A 92 6.64 -6.13 -13.77
C ARG A 92 7.42 -4.84 -13.53
N ASP A 93 6.73 -3.78 -13.16
CA ASP A 93 7.33 -2.46 -12.99
C ASP A 93 8.16 -2.36 -11.70
N PHE A 94 7.83 -3.17 -10.69
CA PHE A 94 8.52 -3.14 -9.40
C PHE A 94 9.66 -4.17 -9.27
N LEU A 95 9.62 -5.28 -10.01
CA LEU A 95 10.52 -6.44 -9.77
C LEU A 95 12.01 -6.07 -9.77
N THR A 96 12.48 -5.38 -10.82
CA THR A 96 13.91 -5.04 -10.97
C THR A 96 14.40 -4.10 -9.87
N ALA A 97 13.59 -3.11 -9.50
CA ALA A 97 13.96 -2.17 -8.45
C ALA A 97 13.91 -2.83 -7.08
N ALA A 98 12.83 -3.55 -6.77
CA ALA A 98 12.61 -4.21 -5.49
C ALA A 98 13.68 -5.28 -5.18
N GLU A 99 14.18 -6.00 -6.19
CA GLU A 99 15.27 -6.98 -6.03
C GLU A 99 16.56 -6.35 -5.49
N ARG A 100 16.89 -5.11 -5.90
CA ARG A 100 18.08 -4.38 -5.42
C ARG A 100 18.01 -4.04 -3.93
N PHE A 101 16.80 -3.97 -3.38
CA PHE A 101 16.54 -3.60 -1.98
C PHE A 101 16.00 -4.77 -1.15
N ASP A 102 16.09 -6.00 -1.66
CA ASP A 102 15.59 -7.22 -1.00
C ASP A 102 14.09 -7.16 -0.61
N VAL A 103 13.29 -6.45 -1.40
CA VAL A 103 11.84 -6.35 -1.21
C VAL A 103 11.13 -7.40 -2.04
N ARG A 104 10.40 -8.31 -1.39
CA ARG A 104 9.62 -9.34 -2.09
C ARG A 104 8.37 -8.75 -2.76
N VAL A 105 8.25 -8.89 -4.08
CA VAL A 105 7.06 -8.44 -4.84
C VAL A 105 6.11 -9.61 -5.11
N VAL A 106 4.88 -9.55 -4.58
CA VAL A 106 3.84 -10.59 -4.75
C VAL A 106 2.54 -10.00 -5.30
N THR A 107 1.67 -10.85 -5.84
CA THR A 107 0.28 -10.42 -6.10
C THR A 107 -0.52 -10.44 -4.80
N PRO A 108 -1.61 -9.66 -4.71
CA PRO A 108 -2.53 -9.75 -3.58
C PRO A 108 -3.08 -11.16 -3.34
N ALA A 109 -3.33 -11.93 -4.41
CA ALA A 109 -3.80 -13.32 -4.29
C ALA A 109 -2.77 -14.21 -3.58
N VAL A 110 -1.50 -14.15 -4.02
CA VAL A 110 -0.40 -14.92 -3.41
C VAL A 110 -0.16 -14.50 -1.96
N LEU A 111 -0.29 -13.20 -1.64
CA LEU A 111 -0.19 -12.75 -0.24
C LEU A 111 -1.30 -13.37 0.62
N LEU A 112 -2.54 -13.37 0.13
CA LEU A 112 -3.69 -13.87 0.87
C LEU A 112 -3.66 -15.39 1.09
N GLU A 113 -3.05 -16.16 0.19
CA GLU A 113 -2.89 -17.61 0.35
C GLU A 113 -2.15 -17.98 1.64
N ARG A 114 -1.24 -17.12 2.11
CA ARG A 114 -0.51 -17.32 3.38
C ARG A 114 -1.38 -17.23 4.64
N PHE A 115 -2.60 -16.72 4.51
CA PHE A 115 -3.54 -16.54 5.63
C PHE A 115 -4.72 -17.51 5.58
N ARG A 116 -4.79 -18.35 4.54
CA ARG A 116 -5.74 -19.47 4.48
C ARG A 116 -5.35 -20.52 5.53
N PRO A 117 -6.35 -21.15 6.18
CA PRO A 117 -6.11 -22.24 7.13
C PRO A 117 -5.52 -23.47 6.45
#